data_AF-A0A0G4FZI5-F1
#
_entry.id   AF-A0A0G4FZI5-F1
#
_cell.length_a   1.000
_cell.length_b   1.000
_cell.length_c   1.000
_cell.angle_alpha   90.00
_cell.angle_beta   90.00
_cell.angle_gamma   90.00
#
_symmetry.space_group_name_H-M   'P 1'
#
loop_
_entity.id
_entity.type
_entity.pdbx_description
1 polymer ?
#
loop_
_entity_poly.entity_id
_entity_poly.type
_entity_poly.pdbx_seq_one_letter_code
_entity_poly.pdbx_strand_id
1 'polypeptide(L)'
;MHPVICNGDAESSPSDGPAAPSPASFVDDKMQEAFGEPLVNSPGDAGFPEWEEYHQRVCQLRLRCVTLSDGNLGEAIADAVADEVESIAGQEAPAKRLFVFIRTLIQRDPDVRQTKDIRRVVWRRLEMWRAGLVEELCEAERLDHQLATTQPPLDDESVYRIFNRLMLQGKIRTAVRFVTEKGGRGCPPSVRSS
;
A
#
# COMPACT_ATOMS: atom_id res chain seq x y z
N MET A 1 -25.31 52.83 55.46
CA MET A 1 -23.97 53.42 55.59
C MET A 1 -23.42 53.01 56.95
N HIS A 2 -22.36 52.23 57.16
CA HIS A 2 -21.48 51.36 56.37
C HIS A 2 -20.88 50.38 57.42
N PRO A 3 -20.74 49.07 57.19
CA PRO A 3 -19.75 48.29 57.91
C PRO A 3 -18.39 48.44 57.23
N VAL A 4 -17.41 48.85 58.03
CA VAL A 4 -15.99 48.97 57.66
C VAL A 4 -15.42 47.57 57.38
N ILE A 5 -14.72 47.49 56.26
CA ILE A 5 -13.99 46.32 55.75
C ILE A 5 -12.71 46.15 56.57
N CYS A 6 -12.48 44.95 57.12
CA CYS A 6 -11.16 44.52 57.56
C CYS A 6 -10.66 43.45 56.56
N ASN A 7 -9.68 43.84 55.75
CA ASN A 7 -8.93 42.96 54.85
C ASN A 7 -7.68 42.41 55.58
N GLY A 8 -7.31 41.18 55.26
CA GLY A 8 -6.08 40.48 55.66
C GLY A 8 -6.45 39.03 55.97
N ASP A 9 -6.20 38.04 55.11
CA ASP A 9 -4.89 37.70 54.54
C ASP A 9 -5.01 37.22 53.09
N ALA A 10 -4.23 37.83 52.19
CA ALA A 10 -4.00 37.31 50.84
C ALA A 10 -2.81 36.35 50.90
N GLU A 11 -3.10 35.05 50.84
CA GLU A 11 -2.15 33.99 50.57
C GLU A 11 -1.36 34.35 49.30
N SER A 12 -0.07 34.64 49.47
CA SER A 12 0.84 34.91 48.35
C SER A 12 1.27 33.57 47.76
N SER A 13 0.63 33.16 46.67
CA SER A 13 1.10 32.07 45.81
C SER A 13 2.49 32.41 45.25
N PRO A 14 3.46 31.47 45.25
CA PRO A 14 4.77 31.70 44.67
C PRO A 14 4.65 31.74 43.14
N SER A 15 5.25 32.78 42.55
CA SER A 15 5.40 32.99 41.12
C SER A 15 6.09 31.79 40.45
N ASP A 16 5.34 31.03 39.64
CA ASP A 16 5.90 30.05 38.72
C ASP A 16 6.82 30.75 37.72
N GLY A 17 8.11 30.42 37.76
CA GLY A 17 9.06 30.73 36.69
C GLY A 17 8.69 29.98 35.40
N PRO A 18 9.24 30.38 34.25
CA PRO A 18 8.90 29.75 32.98
C PRO A 18 9.22 28.25 33.04
N ALA A 19 8.19 27.44 32.82
CA ALA A 19 8.29 25.98 32.79
C ALA A 19 9.40 25.58 31.82
N ALA A 20 10.33 24.74 32.28
CA ALA A 20 11.37 24.18 31.43
C ALA A 20 10.70 23.52 30.20
N PRO A 21 11.24 23.74 28.98
CA PRO A 21 10.69 23.11 27.80
C PRO A 21 10.68 21.60 28.01
N SER A 22 9.55 20.97 27.67
CA SER A 22 9.41 19.53 27.80
C SER A 22 10.56 18.82 27.05
N PRO A 23 11.00 17.64 27.51
CA PRO A 23 12.05 16.89 26.81
C PRO A 23 11.66 16.58 25.35
N ALA A 24 10.35 16.48 25.06
CA ALA A 24 9.84 16.31 23.70
C ALA A 24 10.09 17.56 22.82
N SER A 25 9.80 18.76 23.32
CA SER A 25 10.04 20.00 22.57
C SER A 25 11.53 20.27 22.35
N PHE A 26 12.39 19.92 23.31
CA PHE A 26 13.85 20.02 23.10
C PHE A 26 14.36 19.09 21.99
N VAL A 27 13.83 17.87 21.93
CA VAL A 27 14.19 16.90 20.89
C VAL A 27 13.69 17.36 19.53
N ASP A 28 12.46 17.87 19.44
CA ASP A 28 11.91 18.42 18.20
C ASP A 28 12.69 19.64 17.71
N ASP A 29 13.05 20.57 18.60
CA ASP A 29 13.88 21.73 18.26
C ASP A 29 15.24 21.29 17.68
N LYS A 30 15.85 20.26 18.27
CA LYS A 30 17.13 19.71 17.79
C LYS A 30 16.99 18.98 16.45
N MET A 31 15.89 18.27 16.23
CA MET A 31 15.63 17.63 14.94
C MET A 31 15.38 18.68 13.85
N GLN A 32 14.63 19.74 14.17
CA GLN A 32 14.39 20.83 13.24
C GLN A 32 15.68 21.60 12.91
N GLU A 33 16.56 21.84 13.89
CA GLU A 33 17.87 22.44 13.67
C GLU A 33 18.78 21.58 12.77
N ALA A 34 18.79 20.26 12.98
CA ALA A 34 19.69 19.35 12.28
C ALA A 34 19.19 18.91 10.89
N PHE A 35 17.88 18.71 10.75
CA PHE A 35 17.25 18.06 9.60
C PHE A 35 16.16 18.91 8.94
N GLY A 36 15.80 20.06 9.52
CA GLY A 36 14.75 20.96 9.02
C GLY A 36 13.32 20.56 9.41
N GLU A 37 13.13 19.36 9.95
CA GLU A 37 11.82 18.78 10.27
C GLU A 37 11.77 18.27 11.73
N PRO A 38 10.60 18.33 12.41
CA PRO A 38 10.42 17.75 13.73
C PRO A 38 10.52 16.22 13.72
N LEU A 39 10.74 15.60 14.89
CA LEU A 39 10.90 14.15 15.00
C LEU A 39 9.63 13.40 14.64
N VAL A 40 8.49 13.98 15.02
CA VAL A 40 7.18 13.39 14.82
C VAL A 40 6.60 13.91 13.51
N ASN A 41 6.38 13.00 12.56
CA ASN A 41 5.64 13.33 11.34
C ASN A 41 4.28 13.89 11.74
N SER A 42 4.07 15.18 11.48
CA SER A 42 2.73 15.73 11.47
C SER A 42 1.94 15.02 10.35
N PRO A 43 0.67 14.66 10.55
CA PRO A 43 -0.15 14.17 9.44
C PRO A 43 -0.09 15.24 8.34
N GLY A 44 0.50 14.89 7.19
CA GLY A 44 0.64 15.81 6.07
C GLY A 44 -0.72 16.38 5.70
N ASP A 45 -0.74 17.67 5.33
CA ASP A 45 -1.96 18.39 4.98
C ASP A 45 -2.78 17.58 3.97
N ALA A 46 -4.11 17.57 4.15
CA ALA A 46 -5.07 16.80 3.38
C ALA A 46 -5.29 17.40 1.97
N GLY A 47 -4.23 17.94 1.35
CA GLY A 47 -4.31 18.67 0.08
C GLY A 47 -4.72 17.80 -1.12
N PHE A 48 -4.70 16.49 -0.95
CA PHE A 48 -4.87 15.52 -2.04
C PHE A 48 -5.74 14.30 -1.63
N PRO A 49 -6.98 14.50 -1.17
CA PRO A 49 -7.83 13.42 -0.67
C PRO A 49 -8.17 12.39 -1.76
N GLU A 50 -8.29 12.81 -3.02
CA GLU A 50 -8.58 11.92 -4.16
C GLU A 50 -7.48 10.87 -4.36
N TRP A 51 -6.23 11.23 -4.08
CA TRP A 51 -5.10 10.31 -4.20
C TRP A 51 -5.08 9.26 -3.09
N GLU A 52 -5.71 9.51 -1.95
CA GLU A 52 -5.95 8.48 -0.93
C GLU A 52 -6.90 7.42 -1.47
N GLU A 53 -8.02 7.84 -2.06
CA GLU A 53 -9.02 6.92 -2.60
C GLU A 53 -8.43 6.07 -3.73
N TYR A 54 -7.71 6.70 -4.67
CA TYR A 54 -7.01 5.98 -5.73
C TYR A 54 -6.00 4.99 -5.18
N HIS A 55 -5.18 5.42 -4.22
CA HIS A 55 -4.17 4.57 -3.59
C HIS A 55 -4.82 3.35 -2.91
N GLN A 56 -5.89 3.57 -2.16
CA GLN A 56 -6.59 2.51 -1.44
C GLN A 56 -7.20 1.47 -2.40
N ARG A 57 -7.71 1.92 -3.55
CA ARG A 57 -8.22 1.04 -4.62
C ARG A 57 -7.10 0.19 -5.24
N VAL A 58 -6.00 0.82 -5.68
CA VAL A 58 -4.92 0.10 -6.37
C VAL A 58 -4.12 -0.83 -5.46
N CYS A 59 -4.08 -0.56 -4.14
CA CYS A 59 -3.44 -1.42 -3.15
C CYS A 59 -4.14 -2.78 -3.00
N GLN A 60 -5.42 -2.89 -3.32
CA GLN A 60 -6.20 -4.13 -3.20
C GLN A 60 -5.94 -5.11 -4.36
N LEU A 61 -5.36 -4.62 -5.45
CA LEU A 61 -5.08 -5.42 -6.63
C LEU A 61 -4.10 -6.55 -6.29
N ARG A 62 -4.25 -7.72 -6.93
CA ARG A 62 -3.30 -8.82 -6.86
C ARG A 62 -2.08 -8.47 -7.71
N LEU A 63 -0.90 -8.46 -7.11
CA LEU A 63 0.36 -8.00 -7.73
C LEU A 63 0.81 -8.92 -8.87
N ARG A 64 0.15 -8.80 -10.03
CA ARG A 64 0.47 -9.50 -11.27
C ARG A 64 0.90 -8.46 -12.28
N CYS A 65 2.21 -8.28 -12.40
CA CYS A 65 2.80 -7.25 -13.24
C CYS A 65 3.23 -7.81 -14.60
N VAL A 66 3.20 -6.98 -15.63
CA VAL A 66 3.89 -7.27 -16.89
C VAL A 66 5.39 -7.13 -16.71
N THR A 67 6.17 -7.96 -17.41
CA THR A 67 7.61 -7.75 -17.51
C THR A 67 7.86 -6.63 -18.51
N LEU A 68 8.51 -5.56 -18.08
CA LEU A 68 8.90 -4.47 -18.97
C LEU A 68 10.09 -4.92 -19.81
N SER A 69 10.01 -4.70 -21.12
CA SER A 69 11.09 -4.97 -22.05
C SER A 69 11.93 -3.72 -22.26
N ASP A 70 13.25 -3.88 -22.40
CA ASP A 70 14.18 -2.80 -22.70
C ASP A 70 13.84 -2.02 -23.99
N GLY A 71 14.31 -0.77 -24.04
CA GLY A 71 14.20 0.13 -25.19
C GLY A 71 13.36 1.38 -24.90
N ASN A 72 12.87 2.02 -25.96
CA ASN A 72 12.19 3.32 -25.91
C ASN A 72 11.01 3.41 -24.92
N LEU A 73 10.26 2.33 -24.72
CA LEU A 73 9.18 2.29 -23.74
C LEU A 73 9.71 2.33 -22.31
N GLY A 74 10.80 1.62 -22.03
CA GLY A 74 11.43 1.64 -20.70
C GLY A 74 11.96 3.03 -20.36
N GLU A 75 12.62 3.69 -21.33
CA GLU A 75 13.09 5.07 -21.20
C GLU A 75 11.93 6.03 -20.94
N ALA A 76 10.86 5.97 -21.74
CA ALA A 76 9.68 6.83 -21.55
C ALA A 76 8.96 6.61 -20.21
N ILE A 77 8.99 5.39 -19.67
CA ILE A 77 8.48 5.09 -18.32
C ILE A 77 9.41 5.67 -17.25
N ALA A 78 10.72 5.52 -17.41
CA ALA A 78 11.70 6.07 -16.48
C ALA A 78 11.60 7.60 -16.39
N ASP A 79 11.46 8.28 -17.53
CA ASP A 79 11.23 9.72 -17.60
C ASP A 79 9.95 10.10 -16.84
N ALA A 80 8.84 9.40 -17.08
CA ALA A 80 7.59 9.67 -16.38
C ALA A 80 7.67 9.39 -14.87
N VAL A 81 8.45 8.40 -14.44
CA VAL A 81 8.72 8.17 -13.02
C VAL A 81 9.53 9.32 -12.44
N ALA A 82 10.53 9.84 -13.17
CA ALA A 82 11.34 10.97 -12.74
C ALA A 82 10.48 12.24 -12.59
N ASP A 83 9.58 12.51 -13.55
CA ASP A 83 8.63 13.63 -13.49
C ASP A 83 7.74 13.57 -12.23
N GLU A 84 7.24 12.38 -11.89
CA GLU A 84 6.43 12.16 -10.68
C GLU A 84 7.26 12.37 -9.41
N VAL A 85 8.51 11.90 -9.38
CA VAL A 85 9.43 12.10 -8.25
C VAL A 85 9.76 13.58 -8.07
N GLU A 86 9.99 14.31 -9.16
CA GLU A 86 10.22 15.76 -9.12
C GLU A 86 9.00 16.51 -8.61
N SER A 87 7.80 16.13 -9.06
CA SER A 87 6.52 16.69 -8.56
C SER A 87 6.33 16.44 -7.06
N ILE A 88 6.70 15.26 -6.57
CA ILE A 88 6.65 14.92 -5.13
C ILE A 88 7.68 15.73 -4.34
N ALA A 89 8.91 15.83 -4.85
CA ALA A 89 9.97 16.61 -4.22
C ALA A 89 9.62 18.11 -4.16
N GLY A 90 8.92 18.62 -5.19
CA GLY A 90 8.36 19.97 -5.23
C GLY A 90 7.10 20.17 -4.38
N GLN A 91 6.62 19.13 -3.68
CA GLN A 91 5.38 19.15 -2.89
C GLN A 91 4.11 19.46 -3.72
N GLU A 92 4.17 19.30 -5.04
CA GLU A 92 3.05 19.49 -5.96
C GLU A 92 2.15 18.25 -6.06
N ALA A 93 2.66 17.11 -5.58
CA ALA A 93 1.97 15.83 -5.58
C ALA A 93 2.27 15.01 -4.31
N PRO A 94 1.31 14.20 -3.82
CA PRO A 94 1.57 13.28 -2.73
C PRO A 94 2.36 12.06 -3.23
N ALA A 95 3.20 11.48 -2.38
CA ALA A 95 3.93 10.25 -2.71
C ALA A 95 3.02 9.08 -3.17
N LYS A 96 1.76 9.06 -2.71
CA LYS A 96 0.73 8.09 -3.12
C LYS A 96 0.48 8.09 -4.62
N ARG A 97 0.61 9.24 -5.29
CA ARG A 97 0.44 9.38 -6.73
C ARG A 97 1.42 8.50 -7.51
N LEU A 98 2.67 8.42 -7.08
CA LEU A 98 3.67 7.53 -7.69
C LEU A 98 3.29 6.05 -7.58
N PHE A 99 2.72 5.63 -6.44
CA PHE A 99 2.26 4.25 -6.28
C PHE A 99 1.06 3.94 -7.18
N VAL A 100 0.11 4.87 -7.32
CA VAL A 100 -1.02 4.75 -8.26
C VAL A 100 -0.51 4.66 -9.70
N PHE A 101 0.45 5.51 -10.07
CA PHE A 101 1.07 5.50 -11.39
C PHE A 101 1.68 4.14 -11.71
N ILE A 102 2.65 3.70 -10.90
CA ILE A 102 3.37 2.44 -11.14
C ILE A 102 2.37 1.30 -11.19
N ARG A 103 1.41 1.27 -10.25
CA ARG A 103 0.51 0.13 -10.11
C ARG A 103 -0.45 -0.02 -11.30
N THR A 104 -1.03 1.08 -11.76
CA THR A 104 -1.95 1.07 -12.90
C THR A 104 -1.22 0.80 -14.21
N LEU A 105 0.01 1.32 -14.37
CA LEU A 105 0.82 1.14 -15.56
C LEU A 105 1.19 -0.33 -15.80
N ILE A 106 1.70 -1.03 -14.77
CA ILE A 106 2.28 -2.37 -14.92
C ILE A 106 1.29 -3.53 -14.71
N GLN A 107 0.03 -3.26 -14.36
CA GLN A 107 -0.96 -4.30 -14.10
C GLN A 107 -1.14 -5.23 -15.31
N ARG A 108 -1.06 -6.54 -15.10
CA ARG A 108 -1.22 -7.52 -16.18
C ARG A 108 -2.67 -7.57 -16.65
N ASP A 109 -2.83 -7.59 -17.98
CA ASP A 109 -4.08 -7.93 -18.64
C ASP A 109 -4.09 -9.44 -18.97
N PRO A 110 -5.10 -10.22 -18.52
CA PRO A 110 -5.19 -11.66 -18.78
C PRO A 110 -5.30 -12.03 -20.27
N ASP A 111 -5.89 -11.15 -21.07
CA ASP A 111 -6.17 -11.38 -22.49
C ASP A 111 -4.96 -11.03 -23.37
N VAL A 112 -4.00 -10.29 -22.83
CA VAL A 112 -2.82 -9.82 -23.54
C VAL A 112 -1.60 -10.66 -23.18
N ARG A 113 -1.15 -11.50 -24.13
CA ARG A 113 -0.06 -12.46 -23.90
C ARG A 113 1.21 -12.19 -24.71
N GLN A 114 1.08 -11.52 -25.86
CA GLN A 114 2.23 -11.29 -26.74
C GLN A 114 3.00 -10.03 -26.32
N THR A 115 4.34 -10.08 -26.37
CA THR A 115 5.20 -8.95 -25.97
C THR A 115 4.87 -7.66 -26.71
N LYS A 116 4.57 -7.74 -28.02
CA LYS A 116 4.19 -6.57 -28.82
C LYS A 116 2.91 -5.90 -28.29
N ASP A 117 1.92 -6.71 -27.94
CA ASP A 117 0.63 -6.21 -27.45
C ASP A 117 0.77 -5.69 -26.02
N ILE A 118 1.56 -6.35 -25.17
CA ILE A 118 1.92 -5.86 -23.83
C ILE A 118 2.54 -4.47 -23.94
N ARG A 119 3.54 -4.28 -24.81
CA ARG A 119 4.17 -2.97 -25.03
C ARG A 119 3.16 -1.92 -25.47
N ARG A 120 2.24 -2.27 -26.38
CA ARG A 120 1.19 -1.36 -26.85
C ARG A 120 0.24 -0.96 -25.73
N VAL A 121 -0.15 -1.89 -24.86
CA VAL A 121 -1.01 -1.62 -23.71
C VAL A 121 -0.32 -0.71 -22.70
N VAL A 122 0.93 -1.00 -22.33
CA VAL A 122 1.69 -0.17 -21.40
C VAL A 122 1.91 1.23 -21.96
N TRP A 123 2.24 1.35 -23.25
CA TRP A 123 2.38 2.65 -23.91
C TRP A 123 1.07 3.46 -23.87
N ARG A 124 -0.07 2.83 -24.20
CA ARG A 124 -1.38 3.49 -24.11
C ARG A 124 -1.68 3.96 -22.69
N ARG A 125 -1.34 3.16 -21.67
CA ARG A 125 -1.53 3.54 -20.27
C ARG A 125 -0.66 4.72 -19.86
N LEU A 126 0.58 4.76 -20.34
CA LEU A 126 1.47 5.91 -20.14
C LEU A 126 0.88 7.18 -20.76
N GLU A 127 0.32 7.10 -21.96
CA GLU A 127 -0.37 8.23 -22.60
C GLU A 127 -1.61 8.68 -21.82
N MET A 128 -2.42 7.74 -21.32
CA MET A 128 -3.57 8.06 -20.46
C MET A 128 -3.15 8.74 -19.16
N TRP A 129 -2.05 8.28 -18.54
CA TRP A 129 -1.49 8.92 -17.34
C TRP A 129 -1.08 10.37 -17.62
N ARG A 130 -0.33 10.61 -18.70
CA ARG A 130 0.08 11.96 -19.12
C ARG A 130 -1.10 12.86 -19.47
N ALA A 131 -2.21 12.29 -19.91
CA ALA A 131 -3.46 13.01 -20.17
C ALA A 131 -4.32 13.25 -18.91
N GLY A 132 -3.92 12.77 -17.73
CA GLY A 132 -4.67 12.90 -16.49
C GLY A 132 -5.88 11.96 -16.37
N LEU A 133 -5.96 10.93 -17.21
CA LEU A 133 -7.06 9.95 -17.27
C LEU A 133 -6.86 8.82 -16.24
N VAL A 134 -6.79 9.21 -14.96
CA VAL A 134 -6.47 8.30 -13.85
C VAL A 134 -7.62 7.32 -13.57
N GLU A 135 -8.86 7.77 -13.71
CA GLU A 135 -10.03 6.91 -13.48
C GLU A 135 -10.09 5.77 -14.51
N GLU A 136 -9.79 6.07 -15.77
CA GLU A 136 -9.71 5.09 -16.85
C GLU A 136 -8.57 4.08 -16.64
N LEU A 137 -7.49 4.50 -15.96
CA LEU A 137 -6.40 3.61 -15.56
C LEU A 137 -6.78 2.69 -14.40
N CYS A 138 -7.73 3.09 -13.56
CA CYS A 138 -8.26 2.26 -12.49
C CYS A 138 -9.13 1.10 -13.00
N GLU A 139 -9.40 0.99 -14.32
CA GLU A 139 -9.84 -0.27 -14.97
C GLU A 139 -8.92 -1.47 -14.68
N ALA A 140 -7.70 -1.21 -14.22
CA ALA A 140 -6.81 -2.22 -13.64
C ALA A 140 -7.50 -3.09 -12.56
N GLU A 141 -8.47 -2.55 -11.81
CA GLU A 141 -9.31 -3.28 -10.85
C GLU A 141 -10.15 -4.36 -11.53
N ARG A 142 -10.85 -3.99 -12.61
CA ARG A 142 -11.67 -4.93 -13.38
C ARG A 142 -10.80 -6.04 -13.97
N LEU A 143 -9.62 -5.71 -14.48
CA LEU A 143 -8.66 -6.69 -14.98
C LEU A 143 -8.16 -7.63 -13.87
N ASP A 144 -7.93 -7.11 -12.66
CA ASP A 144 -7.50 -7.92 -11.52
C ASP A 144 -8.57 -8.91 -11.03
N HIS A 145 -9.84 -8.52 -11.10
CA HIS A 145 -10.97 -9.41 -10.84
C HIS A 145 -11.08 -10.53 -11.89
N GLN A 146 -10.72 -10.27 -13.14
CA GLN A 146 -10.72 -11.27 -14.23
C GLN A 146 -9.55 -12.23 -14.17
N LEU A 147 -8.46 -11.83 -13.52
CA LEU A 147 -7.37 -12.75 -13.22
C LEU A 147 -7.92 -13.80 -12.26
N ALA A 148 -8.07 -15.03 -12.77
CA ALA A 148 -8.54 -16.17 -11.99
C ALA A 148 -7.85 -16.16 -10.62
N THR A 149 -8.64 -16.02 -9.56
CA THR A 149 -8.19 -16.21 -8.19
C THR A 149 -7.47 -17.54 -8.19
N THR A 150 -6.16 -17.54 -7.94
CA THR A 150 -5.40 -18.76 -7.72
C THR A 150 -6.25 -19.60 -6.77
N GLN A 151 -6.71 -20.76 -7.25
CA GLN A 151 -7.89 -21.50 -6.78
C GLN A 151 -8.37 -21.19 -5.35
N PRO A 152 -9.68 -21.07 -5.10
CA PRO A 152 -10.19 -20.95 -3.74
C PRO A 152 -9.54 -22.03 -2.86
N PRO A 153 -9.25 -21.72 -1.58
CA PRO A 153 -8.70 -22.70 -0.64
C PRO A 153 -9.49 -23.99 -0.77
N LEU A 154 -8.79 -25.09 -1.07
CA LEU A 154 -9.45 -26.38 -1.18
C LEU A 154 -9.95 -26.76 0.21
N ASP A 155 -11.24 -27.06 0.31
CA ASP A 155 -11.82 -27.70 1.48
C ASP A 155 -11.22 -29.11 1.66
N ASP A 156 -11.17 -29.57 2.91
CA ASP A 156 -10.59 -30.87 3.28
C ASP A 156 -11.19 -32.03 2.47
N GLU A 157 -12.48 -31.95 2.17
CA GLU A 157 -13.19 -32.93 1.34
C GLU A 157 -12.68 -32.94 -0.11
N SER A 158 -12.41 -31.77 -0.70
CA SER A 158 -11.78 -31.69 -2.02
C SER A 158 -10.34 -32.19 -2.01
N VAL A 159 -9.57 -31.91 -0.95
CA VAL A 159 -8.21 -32.45 -0.79
C VAL A 159 -8.25 -33.98 -0.75
N TYR A 160 -9.16 -34.55 0.05
CA TYR A 160 -9.34 -36.00 0.16
C TYR A 160 -9.75 -36.63 -1.17
N ARG A 161 -10.73 -36.05 -1.87
CA ARG A 161 -11.19 -36.52 -3.19
C ARG A 161 -10.09 -36.50 -4.25
N ILE A 162 -9.29 -35.42 -4.28
CA ILE A 162 -8.18 -35.30 -5.25
C ILE A 162 -7.07 -36.31 -4.91
N PHE A 163 -6.73 -36.46 -3.64
CA PHE A 163 -5.76 -37.44 -3.17
C PHE A 163 -6.20 -38.87 -3.52
N ASN A 164 -7.43 -39.25 -3.16
CA ASN A 164 -7.95 -40.60 -3.40
C ASN A 164 -8.01 -40.92 -4.90
N ARG A 165 -8.43 -39.96 -5.74
CA ARG A 165 -8.36 -40.11 -7.20
C ARG A 165 -6.94 -40.36 -7.71
N LEU A 166 -5.94 -39.64 -7.20
CA LEU A 166 -4.54 -39.83 -7.62
C LEU A 166 -3.99 -41.18 -7.15
N MET A 167 -4.38 -41.64 -5.96
CA MET A 167 -4.04 -42.96 -5.43
C MET A 167 -4.63 -44.08 -6.30
N LEU A 168 -5.92 -43.99 -6.66
CA LEU A 168 -6.60 -44.94 -7.55
C LEU A 168 -6.00 -44.97 -8.96
N GLN A 169 -5.41 -43.85 -9.42
CA GLN A 169 -4.69 -43.79 -10.70
C GLN A 169 -3.25 -44.32 -10.62
N GLY A 170 -2.78 -44.82 -9.46
CA GLY A 170 -1.40 -45.27 -9.25
C GLY A 170 -0.38 -44.13 -9.19
N LYS A 171 -0.81 -42.87 -9.14
CA LYS A 171 0.05 -41.68 -9.13
C LYS A 171 0.47 -41.32 -7.70
N ILE A 172 1.04 -42.29 -6.97
CA ILE A 172 1.31 -42.21 -5.53
C ILE A 172 2.21 -41.02 -5.19
N ARG A 173 3.32 -40.83 -5.92
CA ARG A 173 4.24 -39.70 -5.69
C ARG A 173 3.57 -38.34 -5.87
N THR A 174 2.70 -38.21 -6.87
CA THR A 174 1.94 -36.99 -7.12
C THR A 174 0.89 -36.75 -6.04
N ALA A 175 0.23 -37.80 -5.56
CA ALA A 175 -0.75 -37.73 -4.48
C ALA A 175 -0.12 -37.25 -3.16
N VAL A 176 1.01 -37.86 -2.78
CA VAL A 176 1.76 -37.48 -1.57
C VAL A 176 2.23 -36.04 -1.68
N ARG A 177 2.85 -35.66 -2.82
CA ARG A 177 3.32 -34.29 -3.04
C ARG A 177 2.16 -33.27 -2.97
N PHE A 178 1.01 -33.60 -3.53
CA PHE A 178 -0.18 -32.74 -3.50
C PHE A 178 -0.65 -32.45 -2.06
N VAL A 179 -0.71 -33.47 -1.20
CA VAL A 179 -1.12 -33.29 0.21
C VAL A 179 -0.06 -32.55 1.01
N THR A 180 1.23 -32.81 0.77
CA THR A 180 2.31 -32.13 1.52
C THR A 180 2.49 -30.67 1.12
N GLU A 181 2.36 -30.33 -0.17
CA GLU A 181 2.53 -28.95 -0.67
C GLU A 181 1.30 -28.06 -0.40
N LYS A 182 0.09 -28.64 -0.32
CA LYS A 182 -1.15 -27.90 -0.03
C LYS A 182 -1.59 -27.98 1.44
N GLY A 183 -1.37 -29.09 2.14
CA GLY A 183 -1.70 -29.25 3.57
C GLY A 183 -0.75 -28.55 4.54
N GLY A 184 0.40 -28.05 4.06
CA GLY A 184 1.37 -27.30 4.87
C GLY A 184 1.04 -25.81 5.07
N ARG A 185 -0.04 -25.30 4.48
CA ARG A 185 -0.46 -23.89 4.64
C ARG A 185 -1.74 -23.82 5.47
N GLY A 186 -1.58 -23.84 6.79
CA GLY A 186 -2.63 -23.48 7.73
C GLY A 186 -3.53 -24.64 8.16
N CYS A 187 -3.01 -25.50 9.03
CA CYS A 187 -3.87 -26.23 9.96
C CYS A 187 -3.49 -25.74 11.37
N PRO A 188 -4.39 -25.02 12.09
CA PRO A 188 -4.14 -24.72 13.49
C PRO A 188 -4.09 -26.05 14.28
N PRO A 189 -3.29 -26.13 15.35
CA PRO A 189 -3.11 -27.39 16.07
C PRO A 189 -4.47 -27.87 16.59
N SER A 190 -4.91 -29.03 16.10
CA SER A 190 -6.03 -29.77 16.65
C SER A 190 -5.73 -30.07 18.12
N VAL A 191 -6.52 -29.47 19.01
CA VAL A 191 -6.48 -29.70 20.44
C VAL A 191 -6.90 -31.15 20.68
N ARG A 192 -5.96 -31.98 21.12
CA ARG A 192 -6.25 -33.29 21.70
C ARG A 192 -6.96 -33.08 23.04
N SER A 193 -8.21 -33.52 23.14
CA SER A 193 -8.82 -33.85 24.43
C SER A 193 -8.81 -35.37 24.59
N SER A 194 -8.30 -35.79 25.76
CA SER A 194 -8.25 -37.19 26.23
C SER A 194 -9.62 -37.70 26.65
#